data_AF-A0A8S3G8J8-F1
#
_entry.id   AF-A0A8S3G8J8-F1
#
_cell.length_a   1.000
_cell.length_b   1.000
_cell.length_c   1.000
_cell.angle_alpha   90.00
_cell.angle_beta   90.00
_cell.angle_gamma   90.00
#
_symmetry.space_group_name_H-M   'P 1'
#
loop_
_entity.id
_entity.type
_entity.pdbx_description
1 polymer ?
#
loop_
_entity_poly.entity_id
_entity_poly.type
_entity_poly.pdbx_seq_one_letter_code
_entity_poly.pdbx_strand_id
1 'polypeptide(L)'
;MLTSDGRLFHVDFGHILGDYVKFGNIFPRETTSIVLVEPFLYVINNRKQNDTPDYREFIQICLLTFRLLRENATSLFGLLYLIIYARLPLLNSISNLNYLRQSLFLIGEKPCETKHAIQAYKRKIESAQNDTRRFLDWIAHAFLHKPQR
;
A
#
# COMPACT_ATOMS: atom_id res chain seq x y z
N MET A 1 8.12 8.89 6.09
CA MET A 1 9.36 9.63 6.38
C MET A 1 10.52 9.03 5.59
N LEU A 2 11.60 9.79 5.37
CA LEU A 2 12.80 9.39 4.64
C LEU A 2 14.02 9.70 5.50
N THR A 3 14.93 8.73 5.67
CA THR A 3 16.20 8.94 6.38
C THR A 3 17.25 9.58 5.47
N SER A 4 18.32 10.13 6.06
CA SER A 4 19.44 10.73 5.31
C SER A 4 20.21 9.72 4.45
N ASP A 5 20.20 8.44 4.83
CA ASP A 5 20.79 7.33 4.06
C ASP A 5 19.83 6.74 3.01
N GLY A 6 18.64 7.34 2.81
CA GLY A 6 17.74 6.99 1.71
C GLY A 6 16.68 5.93 2.02
N ARG A 7 16.47 5.55 3.28
CA ARG A 7 15.44 4.58 3.67
C ARG A 7 14.09 5.25 3.83
N LEU A 8 13.11 4.78 3.06
CA LEU A 8 11.73 5.22 3.15
C LEU A 8 10.94 4.31 4.11
N PHE A 9 10.20 4.91 5.04
CA PHE A 9 9.33 4.17 5.95
C PHE A 9 8.03 4.95 6.23
N HIS A 10 6.94 4.22 6.46
CA HIS A 10 5.67 4.83 6.85
C HIS A 10 5.66 5.11 8.36
N VAL A 11 5.02 6.20 8.74
CA VAL A 11 4.75 6.58 10.13
C VAL A 11 3.26 6.82 10.30
N ASP A 12 2.81 6.92 11.55
CA ASP A 12 1.41 7.19 11.91
C ASP A 12 0.41 6.11 11.45
N PHE A 13 0.55 4.90 12.00
CA PHE A 13 -0.34 3.75 11.72
C PHE A 13 -1.71 3.82 12.42
N GLY A 14 -2.25 5.01 12.67
CA GLY A 14 -3.47 5.20 13.47
C GLY A 14 -4.69 4.43 12.95
N HIS A 15 -4.74 4.15 11.65
CA HIS A 15 -5.76 3.31 11.01
C HIS A 15 -5.12 2.32 10.03
N ILE A 16 -5.52 1.04 10.12
CA ILE A 16 -4.99 -0.03 9.27
C ILE A 16 -6.08 -1.02 8.87
N LEU A 17 -5.82 -1.81 7.81
CA LEU A 17 -6.69 -2.87 7.30
C LEU A 17 -8.12 -2.42 6.93
N GLY A 18 -8.23 -1.26 6.28
CA GLY A 18 -9.51 -0.75 5.80
C GLY A 18 -10.36 -0.07 6.86
N ASP A 19 -9.81 0.14 8.06
CA ASP A 19 -10.30 1.20 8.94
C ASP A 19 -9.88 2.54 8.31
N TYR A 20 -10.84 3.38 7.97
CA TYR A 20 -10.58 4.68 7.35
C TYR A 20 -11.32 5.75 8.15
N VAL A 21 -10.67 6.89 8.38
CA VAL A 21 -11.35 8.08 8.89
C VAL A 21 -12.35 8.54 7.84
N LYS A 22 -13.64 8.33 8.11
CA LYS A 22 -14.73 8.87 7.29
C LYS A 22 -14.87 10.35 7.60
N PHE A 23 -14.55 11.23 6.64
CA PHE A 23 -14.87 12.65 6.79
C PHE A 23 -16.37 12.81 6.53
N GLY A 24 -17.15 13.01 7.60
CA GLY A 24 -18.60 13.23 7.54
C GLY A 24 -19.35 12.15 6.76
N ASN A 25 -19.35 10.89 7.24
CA ASN A 25 -20.21 9.76 6.81
C ASN A 25 -20.42 9.44 5.30
N ILE A 26 -19.86 10.19 4.35
CA ILE A 26 -20.35 10.18 2.97
C ILE A 26 -19.32 9.61 1.97
N PHE A 27 -18.00 9.74 2.17
CA PHE A 27 -17.00 9.11 1.27
C PHE A 27 -15.72 8.62 1.98
N PRO A 28 -15.17 7.44 1.60
CA PRO A 28 -13.84 7.01 2.04
C PRO A 28 -12.77 7.91 1.41
N ARG A 29 -11.93 8.53 2.24
CA ARG A 29 -10.85 9.43 1.81
C ARG A 29 -9.72 8.71 1.06
N GLU A 30 -9.55 7.41 1.31
CA GLU A 30 -8.46 6.57 0.82
C GLU A 30 -9.03 5.48 -0.09
N THR A 31 -9.25 5.78 -1.36
CA THR A 31 -9.84 4.84 -2.34
C THR A 31 -8.81 3.95 -3.03
N THR A 32 -7.53 4.10 -2.68
CA THR A 32 -6.45 3.64 -3.54
C THR A 32 -5.52 2.67 -2.83
N SER A 33 -5.23 1.55 -3.50
CA SER A 33 -4.55 0.41 -2.85
C SER A 33 -3.03 0.46 -2.89
N ILE A 34 -2.42 1.34 -3.69
CA ILE A 34 -0.95 1.42 -3.88
C ILE A 34 -0.54 2.86 -4.14
N VAL A 35 0.15 3.53 -3.22
CA VAL A 35 0.65 4.91 -3.41
C VAL A 35 2.01 4.87 -4.11
N LEU A 36 2.04 5.30 -5.38
CA LEU A 36 3.27 5.43 -6.17
C LEU A 36 3.20 6.72 -6.99
N VAL A 37 3.57 7.83 -6.37
CA VAL A 37 3.50 9.18 -6.95
C VAL A 37 4.79 9.56 -7.69
N GLU A 38 4.70 10.59 -8.54
CA GLU A 38 5.79 11.07 -9.39
C GLU A 38 7.13 11.30 -8.67
N PRO A 39 7.19 11.89 -7.44
CA PRO A 39 8.46 12.04 -6.73
C PRO A 39 9.18 10.72 -6.41
N PHE A 40 8.43 9.65 -6.11
CA PHE A 40 9.02 8.33 -5.92
C PHE A 40 9.55 7.77 -7.23
N LEU A 41 8.79 7.92 -8.31
CA LEU A 41 9.22 7.52 -9.65
C LEU A 41 10.46 8.28 -10.11
N TYR A 42 10.57 9.57 -9.79
CA TYR A 42 11.74 10.39 -10.11
C TYR A 42 13.01 9.87 -9.43
N VAL A 43 12.92 9.48 -8.16
CA VAL A 43 14.04 8.90 -7.40
C VAL A 43 14.37 7.50 -7.92
N ILE A 44 13.37 6.64 -8.09
CA ILE A 44 13.55 5.26 -8.59
C ILE A 44 14.19 5.25 -9.98
N ASN A 45 13.74 6.12 -10.89
CA ASN A 45 14.27 6.20 -12.25
C ASN A 45 15.61 6.96 -12.33
N ASN A 46 16.24 7.33 -11.22
CA ASN A 46 17.48 8.13 -11.23
C ASN A 46 17.34 9.40 -12.08
N ARG A 47 16.19 10.09 -11.99
CA ARG A 47 15.86 11.31 -12.73
C ARG A 47 15.77 11.15 -14.25
N LYS A 48 15.76 9.91 -14.75
CA LYS A 48 15.59 9.58 -16.16
C LYS A 48 14.12 9.33 -16.47
N GLN A 49 13.80 9.28 -17.77
CA GLN A 49 12.47 8.90 -18.24
C GLN A 49 12.20 7.41 -17.98
N ASN A 50 10.93 7.05 -18.08
CA ASN A 50 10.34 5.75 -17.76
C ASN A 50 11.14 4.53 -18.26
N ASP A 51 10.96 3.39 -17.58
CA ASP A 51 11.49 2.07 -17.95
C ASP A 51 13.02 1.91 -17.81
N THR A 52 13.59 2.44 -16.73
CA THR A 52 15.00 2.22 -16.38
C THR A 52 15.24 0.81 -15.81
N PRO A 53 16.49 0.30 -15.82
CA PRO A 53 16.84 -0.93 -15.11
C PRO A 53 16.44 -0.90 -13.63
N ASP A 54 16.68 0.23 -12.95
CA ASP A 54 16.33 0.43 -11.53
C ASP A 54 14.82 0.31 -11.29
N TYR A 55 14.01 0.86 -12.20
CA TYR A 55 12.56 0.75 -12.14
C TYR A 55 12.09 -0.69 -12.38
N ARG A 56 12.69 -1.41 -13.34
CA ARG A 56 12.37 -2.83 -13.56
C ARG A 56 12.71 -3.67 -12.33
N GLU A 57 13.85 -3.42 -11.70
CA GLU A 57 14.25 -4.06 -10.45
C GLU A 57 13.26 -3.74 -9.32
N PHE A 58 12.88 -2.47 -9.15
CA PHE A 58 11.88 -2.06 -8.18
C PHE A 58 10.55 -2.83 -8.37
N ILE A 59 10.04 -2.90 -9.59
CA ILE A 59 8.82 -3.65 -9.90
C ILE A 59 9.01 -5.15 -9.59
N GLN A 60 10.13 -5.75 -9.96
CA GLN A 60 10.42 -7.16 -9.65
C GLN A 60 10.39 -7.43 -8.15
N ILE A 61 11.00 -6.55 -7.34
CA ILE A 61 10.98 -6.64 -5.87
C ILE A 61 9.54 -6.55 -5.37
N CYS A 62 8.73 -5.58 -5.82
CA CYS A 62 7.32 -5.46 -5.43
C CYS A 62 6.52 -6.75 -5.73
N LEU A 63 6.70 -7.33 -6.92
CA LEU A 63 5.99 -8.55 -7.32
C LEU A 63 6.46 -9.77 -6.51
N LEU A 64 7.76 -9.88 -6.25
CA LEU A 64 8.34 -10.95 -5.43
C LEU A 64 7.83 -10.85 -3.98
N THR A 65 7.87 -9.67 -3.38
CA THR A 65 7.36 -9.44 -2.02
C THR A 65 5.87 -9.75 -1.94
N PHE A 66 5.07 -9.31 -2.91
CA PHE A 66 3.64 -9.62 -2.94
C PHE A 66 3.38 -11.13 -3.03
N ARG A 67 4.16 -11.86 -3.84
CA ARG A 67 4.09 -13.33 -3.91
C ARG A 67 4.39 -13.96 -2.56
N LEU A 68 5.50 -13.56 -1.92
CA LEU A 68 5.90 -14.10 -0.62
C LEU A 68 4.87 -13.82 0.47
N LEU A 69 4.24 -12.64 0.47
CA LEU A 69 3.14 -12.32 1.39
C LEU A 69 1.93 -13.23 1.17
N ARG A 70 1.59 -13.54 -0.08
CA ARG A 70 0.50 -14.48 -0.40
C ARG A 70 0.82 -15.91 0.03
N GLU A 71 2.03 -16.38 -0.25
CA GLU A 71 2.49 -17.73 0.13
C GLU A 71 2.51 -17.92 1.66
N ASN A 72 2.84 -16.85 2.40
CA ASN A 72 2.86 -16.85 3.87
C ASN A 72 1.60 -16.25 4.51
N ALA A 73 0.51 -16.13 3.75
CA ALA A 73 -0.71 -15.46 4.21
C ALA A 73 -1.27 -16.10 5.49
N THR A 74 -1.26 -17.44 5.59
CA THR A 74 -1.74 -18.15 6.78
C THR A 74 -1.02 -17.70 8.06
N SER A 75 0.31 -17.63 8.02
CA SER A 75 1.12 -17.17 9.15
C SER A 75 0.85 -15.70 9.48
N LEU A 76 0.74 -14.84 8.46
CA LEU A 76 0.41 -13.43 8.61
C LEU A 76 -0.97 -13.25 9.29
N PHE A 77 -1.99 -13.98 8.83
CA PHE A 77 -3.31 -13.95 9.45
C PHE A 77 -3.27 -14.48 10.88
N GLY A 78 -2.52 -15.54 11.17
CA GLY A 78 -2.32 -16.05 12.52
C GLY A 78 -1.80 -14.98 13.49
N LEU A 79 -0.76 -14.23 13.08
CA LEU A 79 -0.22 -13.11 13.87
C LEU A 79 -1.26 -11.99 14.07
N LEU A 80 -2.00 -11.63 13.02
CA LEU A 80 -3.04 -10.60 13.11
C LEU A 80 -4.21 -11.04 14.00
N TYR A 81 -4.57 -12.32 14.01
CA TYR A 81 -5.56 -12.87 14.93
C TYR A 81 -5.10 -12.74 16.38
N LEU A 82 -3.83 -13.00 16.68
CA LEU A 82 -3.28 -12.82 18.03
C LEU A 82 -3.34 -11.34 18.48
N ILE A 83 -3.05 -10.41 17.58
CA ILE A 83 -3.15 -8.96 17.84
C ILE A 83 -4.60 -8.56 18.17
N ILE A 84 -5.57 -9.06 17.39
CA ILE A 84 -7.00 -8.81 17.65
C ILE A 84 -7.42 -9.40 18.99
N TYR A 85 -6.95 -10.62 19.31
CA TYR A 85 -7.26 -11.28 20.57
C TYR A 85 -6.68 -10.55 21.78
N ALA A 86 -5.49 -9.97 21.62
CA ALA A 86 -4.84 -9.10 22.60
C ALA A 86 -5.53 -7.74 22.79
N ARG A 87 -6.59 -7.45 22.00
CA ARG A 87 -7.36 -6.19 22.04
C ARG A 87 -6.49 -4.94 21.86
N LEU A 88 -5.50 -5.03 20.99
CA LEU A 88 -4.71 -3.85 20.63
C LEU A 88 -5.60 -2.87 19.85
N PRO A 89 -5.69 -1.60 20.29
CA PRO A 89 -6.68 -0.64 19.77
C PRO A 89 -6.54 -0.37 18.27
N LEU A 90 -5.39 -0.68 17.68
CA LEU A 90 -5.10 -0.58 16.24
C LEU A 90 -5.90 -1.58 15.39
N LEU A 91 -6.31 -2.73 15.95
CA LEU A 91 -6.91 -3.87 15.24
C LEU A 91 -7.96 -4.54 16.13
N ASN A 92 -9.20 -4.05 16.07
CA ASN A 92 -10.27 -4.51 16.96
C ASN A 92 -11.30 -5.42 16.30
N SER A 93 -11.24 -5.63 14.97
CA SER A 93 -12.29 -6.34 14.24
C SER A 93 -11.73 -7.38 13.27
N ILE A 94 -12.29 -8.60 13.34
CA ILE A 94 -12.02 -9.67 12.38
C ILE A 94 -12.47 -9.28 10.97
N SER A 95 -13.48 -8.40 10.84
CA SER A 95 -13.93 -7.89 9.54
C SER A 95 -12.81 -7.16 8.78
N ASN A 96 -11.90 -6.51 9.49
CA ASN A 96 -10.75 -5.82 8.89
C ASN A 96 -9.78 -6.81 8.23
N LEU A 97 -9.73 -8.07 8.68
CA LEU A 97 -8.94 -9.09 8.01
C LEU A 97 -9.47 -9.45 6.62
N ASN A 98 -10.77 -9.23 6.36
CA ASN A 98 -11.34 -9.45 5.03
C ASN A 98 -10.80 -8.43 4.02
N TYR A 99 -10.51 -7.20 4.45
CA TYR A 99 -9.83 -6.22 3.61
C TYR A 99 -8.46 -6.74 3.19
N LEU A 100 -7.68 -7.33 4.11
CA LEU A 100 -6.39 -7.92 3.78
C LEU A 100 -6.53 -9.14 2.87
N ARG A 101 -7.51 -10.01 3.10
CA ARG A 101 -7.80 -11.16 2.22
C ARG A 101 -8.14 -10.72 0.79
N GLN A 102 -8.95 -9.67 0.63
CA GLN A 102 -9.27 -9.08 -0.67
C GLN A 102 -8.05 -8.43 -1.31
N SER A 103 -7.25 -7.69 -0.52
CA SER A 103 -6.04 -7.00 -0.99
C SER A 103 -4.97 -7.98 -1.46
N LEU A 104 -4.85 -9.11 -0.77
CA LEU A 104 -4.02 -10.23 -1.17
C LEU A 104 -4.66 -11.09 -2.24
N PHE A 105 -5.85 -10.80 -2.78
CA PHE A 105 -6.60 -11.59 -3.78
C PHE A 105 -6.83 -13.06 -3.38
N LEU A 106 -7.04 -13.33 -2.09
CA LEU A 106 -7.34 -14.67 -1.56
C LEU A 106 -8.84 -14.99 -1.58
N ILE A 107 -9.68 -13.95 -1.63
CA ILE A 107 -11.14 -14.04 -1.72
C ILE A 107 -11.68 -13.07 -2.79
N GLY A 108 -12.81 -13.37 -3.41
CA GLY A 108 -13.44 -12.56 -4.47
C GLY A 108 -14.11 -13.41 -5.56
N GLU A 109 -14.59 -12.77 -6.65
CA GLU A 109 -15.33 -13.43 -7.73
C GLU A 109 -14.62 -14.66 -8.33
N LYS A 110 -13.28 -14.71 -8.27
CA LYS A 110 -12.47 -15.91 -8.47
C LYS A 110 -11.22 -15.84 -7.59
N PRO A 111 -11.03 -16.74 -6.59
CA PRO A 111 -9.74 -16.90 -5.92
C PRO A 111 -8.70 -17.23 -6.98
N CYS A 112 -7.86 -16.27 -7.30
CA CYS A 112 -6.95 -16.39 -8.43
C CYS A 112 -5.72 -17.19 -8.00
N GLU A 113 -5.27 -18.09 -8.88
CA GLU A 113 -3.94 -18.68 -8.80
C GLU A 113 -2.90 -17.57 -8.60
N THR A 114 -1.82 -17.87 -7.87
CA THR A 114 -0.78 -16.89 -7.53
C THR A 114 -0.27 -16.10 -8.75
N LYS A 115 -0.14 -16.75 -9.92
CA LYS A 115 0.24 -16.08 -11.17
C LYS A 115 -0.73 -14.97 -11.58
N HIS A 116 -2.04 -15.25 -11.56
CA HIS A 116 -3.07 -14.28 -11.88
C HIS A 116 -3.12 -13.14 -10.85
N ALA A 117 -2.92 -13.44 -9.57
CA ALA A 117 -2.87 -12.42 -8.53
C ALA A 117 -1.67 -11.47 -8.70
N ILE A 118 -0.49 -12.01 -9.05
CA ILE A 118 0.70 -11.20 -9.36
C ILE A 118 0.43 -10.29 -10.56
N GLN A 119 -0.21 -10.81 -11.62
CA GLN A 119 -0.56 -9.99 -12.79
C GLN A 119 -1.57 -8.89 -12.45
N ALA A 120 -2.59 -9.20 -11.64
CA ALA A 120 -3.55 -8.20 -11.17
C ALA A 120 -2.88 -7.13 -10.28
N TYR A 121 -1.95 -7.53 -9.42
CA TYR A 121 -1.17 -6.61 -8.60
C TYR A 121 -0.26 -5.71 -9.45
N LYS A 122 0.38 -6.27 -10.50
CA LYS A 122 1.16 -5.48 -11.47
C LYS A 122 0.33 -4.39 -12.12
N ARG A 123 -0.89 -4.71 -12.59
CA ARG A 123 -1.83 -3.73 -13.17
C ARG A 123 -2.21 -2.63 -12.18
N LYS A 124 -2.37 -2.97 -10.90
CA LYS A 124 -2.62 -1.96 -9.84
C LYS A 124 -1.43 -1.00 -9.67
N ILE A 125 -0.19 -1.50 -9.75
CA ILE A 125 1.01 -0.65 -9.68
C ILE A 125 1.06 0.28 -10.89
N GLU A 126 0.85 -0.24 -12.10
CA GLU A 126 0.84 0.54 -13.34
C GLU A 126 -0.27 1.61 -13.32
N SER A 127 -1.45 1.29 -12.81
CA SER A 127 -2.54 2.25 -12.63
C SER A 127 -2.21 3.34 -11.61
N ALA A 128 -1.45 3.02 -10.56
CA ALA A 128 -1.08 3.99 -9.53
C ALA A 128 -0.13 5.08 -10.04
N GLN A 129 0.68 4.77 -11.06
CA GLN A 129 1.65 5.71 -11.64
C GLN A 129 0.99 6.84 -12.41
N ASN A 130 -0.18 6.57 -13.00
CA ASN A 130 -0.93 7.54 -13.79
C ASN A 130 -1.90 8.38 -12.94
N ASP A 131 -1.86 8.23 -11.61
CA ASP A 131 -2.81 8.85 -10.70
C ASP A 131 -2.37 10.26 -10.28
N THR A 132 -2.69 11.24 -11.14
CA THR A 132 -2.39 12.66 -10.94
C THR A 132 -3.09 13.27 -9.72
N ARG A 133 -4.23 12.70 -9.29
CA ARG A 133 -4.97 13.16 -8.12
C ARG A 133 -4.17 12.94 -6.83
N ARG A 134 -3.40 11.85 -6.74
CA ARG A 134 -2.59 11.54 -5.55
C ARG A 134 -1.33 12.37 -5.43
N PHE A 135 -0.79 12.86 -6.53
CA PHE A 135 0.27 13.86 -6.48
C PHE A 135 -0.21 15.13 -5.77
N LEU A 136 -1.43 15.59 -6.09
CA LEU A 136 -2.04 16.76 -5.44
C LEU A 136 -2.33 16.51 -3.96
N ASP A 137 -2.89 15.35 -3.61
CA ASP A 137 -3.16 14.99 -2.21
C ASP A 137 -1.86 14.86 -1.39
N TRP A 138 -0.79 14.30 -1.96
CA TRP A 138 0.52 14.19 -1.31
C TRP A 138 1.17 15.56 -1.10
N ILE A 139 1.12 16.45 -2.10
CA ILE A 139 1.58 17.84 -1.96
C ILE A 139 0.79 18.57 -0.88
N ALA A 140 -0.53 18.44 -0.87
CA ALA A 140 -1.38 19.09 0.12
C ALA A 140 -1.03 18.61 1.54
N HIS A 141 -0.85 17.30 1.73
CA HIS A 141 -0.40 16.74 3.01
C HIS A 141 1.00 17.24 3.40
N ALA A 142 1.94 17.29 2.47
CA ALA A 142 3.30 17.82 2.71
C ALA A 142 3.31 19.33 3.05
N PHE A 143 2.41 20.12 2.45
CA PHE A 143 2.27 21.55 2.75
C PHE A 143 1.61 21.79 4.11
N LEU A 144 0.58 21.02 4.47
CA LEU A 144 -0.12 21.13 5.75
C LEU A 144 0.75 20.72 6.94
N HIS A 145 1.68 19.78 6.74
CA HIS A 145 2.66 19.35 7.75
C HIS A 145 4.00 20.11 7.68
N LYS A 146 4.10 21.24 6.96
CA LYS A 146 5.28 22.10 7.09
C LYS A 146 5.35 22.61 8.54
N PRO A 147 6.46 22.38 9.27
CA PRO A 147 6.66 23.06 10.54
C PRO A 147 6.66 24.56 10.26
N GLN A 148 5.79 25.29 10.94
CA GLN A 148 5.93 26.74 11.06
C GLN A 148 7.32 26.97 11.67
N ARG A 149 8.24 27.49 10.84
CA ARG A 149 9.49 28.05 11.34
C ARG A 149 9.19 29.35 12.06
#